data_AF-A0A2E8PQH6-F1
#
_entry.id   AF-A0A2E8PQH6-F1
#
_cell.length_a   1.000
_cell.length_b   1.000
_cell.length_c   1.000
_cell.angle_alpha   90.00
_cell.angle_beta   90.00
_cell.angle_gamma   90.00
#
_symmetry.space_group_name_H-M   'P 1'
#
loop_
_entity.id
_entity.type
_entity.pdbx_description
1 polymer ?
#
loop_
_entity_poly.entity_id
_entity_poly.type
_entity_poly.pdbx_seq_one_letter_code
_entity_poly.pdbx_strand_id
1 'polypeptide(L)'
;MRRLIVLFLAAMFVGGPLVAEQQQGIVNEFRAVEEAIRTRQADPKVLEAQLQDNLLRAMRVSITRRFFHTRDKYLNDLKIENLSYEKFESTNTYYVKYKSFIVRYDFVRDPERFVLAPAYEKFLIMDENFDADHQDQPANP
;
A
#
# COMPACT_ATOMS: atom_id res chain seq x y z
N MET A 1 36.00 -33.18 -54.46
CA MET A 1 35.39 -31.85 -54.21
C MET A 1 34.02 -31.88 -53.53
N ARG A 2 33.13 -32.85 -53.80
CA ARG A 2 31.81 -32.97 -53.14
C ARG A 2 31.82 -33.08 -51.61
N ARG A 3 32.87 -33.68 -51.02
CA ARG A 3 32.97 -33.87 -49.55
C ARG A 3 33.34 -32.60 -48.77
N LEU A 4 33.97 -31.61 -49.42
CA LEU A 4 34.34 -30.33 -48.80
C LEU A 4 33.15 -29.37 -48.71
N ILE A 5 32.20 -29.46 -49.65
CA ILE A 5 31.00 -28.62 -49.68
C ILE A 5 30.05 -28.98 -48.53
N VAL A 6 29.96 -30.27 -48.17
CA VAL A 6 29.12 -30.74 -47.05
C VAL A 6 29.65 -30.24 -45.70
N LEU A 7 30.97 -30.17 -45.54
CA LEU A 7 31.62 -29.60 -44.34
C LEU A 7 31.42 -28.09 -44.22
N PHE A 8 31.41 -27.37 -45.35
CA PHE A 8 31.15 -25.93 -45.36
C PHE A 8 29.67 -25.58 -45.07
N LEU A 9 28.73 -26.41 -45.54
CA LEU A 9 27.31 -26.24 -45.20
C LEU A 9 27.00 -26.60 -43.74
N ALA A 10 27.65 -27.63 -43.18
CA ALA A 10 27.47 -28.00 -41.78
C ALA A 10 28.03 -26.94 -40.82
N ALA A 11 29.10 -26.23 -41.21
CA ALA A 11 29.70 -25.16 -40.41
C ALA A 11 28.84 -23.88 -40.35
N MET A 12 27.95 -23.64 -41.33
CA MET A 12 27.07 -22.46 -41.33
C MET A 12 25.84 -22.59 -40.42
N PHE A 13 25.52 -23.77 -39.90
CA PHE A 13 24.29 -23.99 -39.13
C PHE A 13 24.46 -23.90 -37.60
N VAL A 14 25.68 -23.65 -37.10
CA VAL A 14 25.99 -23.66 -35.64
C VAL A 14 26.04 -22.25 -35.04
N GLY A 15 25.83 -21.21 -35.84
CA GLY A 15 25.97 -19.81 -35.44
C GLY A 15 24.67 -19.02 -35.33
N GLY A 16 23.56 -19.63 -34.90
CA GLY A 16 22.41 -18.83 -34.48
C GLY A 16 22.83 -17.98 -33.27
N PRO A 17 22.53 -16.67 -33.21
CA PRO A 17 22.76 -15.94 -31.98
C PRO A 17 21.97 -16.66 -30.90
N LEU A 18 22.68 -17.23 -29.94
CA LEU A 18 22.13 -17.48 -28.62
C LEU A 18 21.73 -16.10 -28.12
N VAL A 19 20.49 -15.70 -28.45
CA VAL A 19 19.81 -14.65 -27.72
C VAL A 19 19.72 -15.24 -26.33
N ALA A 20 20.73 -14.92 -25.52
CA ALA A 20 20.67 -15.13 -24.09
C ALA A 20 19.35 -14.48 -23.69
N GLU A 21 18.36 -15.32 -23.38
CA GLU A 21 17.07 -14.90 -22.88
C GLU A 21 17.40 -14.12 -21.61
N GLN A 22 17.50 -12.80 -21.78
CA GLN A 22 17.96 -11.89 -20.77
C GLN A 22 16.96 -12.08 -19.65
N GLN A 23 17.37 -12.77 -18.56
CA GLN A 23 16.50 -13.14 -17.44
C GLN A 23 15.50 -12.02 -17.25
N GLN A 24 14.23 -12.28 -17.58
CA GLN A 24 13.17 -11.29 -17.48
C GLN A 24 13.19 -10.82 -16.02
N GLY A 25 13.79 -9.66 -15.80
CA GLY A 25 14.27 -9.31 -14.46
C GLY A 25 13.11 -9.09 -13.50
N ILE A 26 13.41 -9.16 -12.20
CA ILE A 26 12.46 -8.86 -11.11
C ILE A 26 11.75 -7.51 -11.34
N VAL A 27 12.42 -6.55 -11.98
CA VAL A 27 11.82 -5.25 -12.35
C VAL A 27 10.66 -5.40 -13.34
N ASN A 28 10.77 -6.29 -14.33
CA ASN A 28 9.72 -6.53 -15.31
C ASN A 28 8.56 -7.30 -14.67
N GLU A 29 8.87 -8.29 -13.83
CA GLU A 29 7.86 -9.00 -13.04
C GLU A 29 7.08 -8.04 -12.13
N PHE A 30 7.80 -7.18 -11.40
CA PHE A 30 7.20 -6.15 -10.54
C PHE A 30 6.24 -5.26 -11.33
N ARG A 31 6.66 -4.75 -12.49
CA ARG A 31 5.82 -3.90 -13.35
C ARG A 31 4.59 -4.64 -13.87
N ALA A 32 4.75 -5.91 -14.26
CA ALA A 32 3.63 -6.73 -14.71
C ALA A 32 2.60 -6.95 -13.59
N VAL A 33 3.07 -7.20 -12.36
CA VAL A 33 2.20 -7.35 -11.18
C VAL A 33 1.52 -6.02 -10.84
N GLU A 34 2.25 -4.91 -10.84
CA GLU A 34 1.69 -3.58 -10.57
C GLU A 34 0.58 -3.24 -11.58
N GLU A 35 0.81 -3.48 -12.87
CA GLU A 35 -0.19 -3.20 -13.90
C GLU A 35 -1.39 -4.15 -13.81
N ALA A 36 -1.18 -5.42 -13.45
CA ALA A 36 -2.27 -6.35 -13.20
C ALA A 36 -3.16 -5.88 -12.04
N ILE A 37 -2.59 -5.34 -10.95
CA ILE A 37 -3.35 -4.79 -9.82
C ILE A 37 -4.15 -3.55 -10.24
N ARG A 38 -3.58 -2.68 -11.08
CA ARG A 38 -4.24 -1.45 -11.56
C ARG A 38 -5.44 -1.74 -12.45
N THR A 39 -5.29 -2.68 -13.37
CA THR A 39 -6.28 -2.98 -14.42
C THR A 39 -7.37 -3.96 -13.96
N ARG A 40 -7.10 -4.75 -12.92
CA ARG A 40 -8.07 -5.71 -12.38
C ARG A 40 -9.31 -5.01 -11.84
N GLN A 41 -10.48 -5.46 -12.29
CA GLN A 41 -11.73 -5.19 -11.61
C GLN A 41 -11.76 -5.99 -10.31
N ALA A 42 -11.85 -5.29 -9.18
CA ALA A 42 -11.89 -5.88 -7.86
C ALA A 42 -13.28 -5.69 -7.26
N ASP A 43 -13.72 -6.68 -6.49
CA ASP A 43 -14.95 -6.59 -5.68
C ASP A 43 -14.78 -5.45 -4.66
N PRO A 44 -15.75 -4.52 -4.55
CA PRO A 44 -15.74 -3.47 -3.54
C PRO A 44 -15.40 -3.95 -2.13
N LYS A 45 -15.86 -5.13 -1.73
CA LYS A 45 -15.56 -5.69 -0.39
C LYS A 45 -14.08 -6.01 -0.20
N VAL A 46 -13.41 -6.44 -1.26
CA VAL A 46 -11.97 -6.74 -1.23
C VAL A 46 -11.15 -5.45 -1.14
N LEU A 47 -11.57 -4.43 -1.89
CA LEU A 47 -10.96 -3.10 -1.86
C LEU A 47 -11.09 -2.46 -0.47
N GLU A 48 -12.28 -2.55 0.11
CA GLU A 48 -12.55 -2.05 1.46
C GLU A 48 -11.70 -2.79 2.51
N ALA A 49 -11.65 -4.12 2.47
CA ALA A 49 -10.82 -4.90 3.40
C ALA A 49 -9.33 -4.54 3.29
N GLN A 50 -8.81 -4.35 2.07
CA GLN A 50 -7.43 -3.94 1.84
C GLN A 50 -7.14 -2.55 2.40
N LEU A 51 -8.06 -1.59 2.23
CA LEU A 51 -7.96 -0.28 2.84
C LEU A 51 -7.92 -0.38 4.37
N GLN A 52 -8.87 -1.10 4.94
CA GLN A 52 -8.98 -1.31 6.38
C GLN A 52 -7.70 -1.90 6.98
N ASP A 53 -7.11 -2.89 6.31
CA ASP A 53 -5.83 -3.49 6.71
C ASP A 53 -4.67 -2.49 6.65
N ASN A 54 -4.63 -1.64 5.62
CA ASN A 54 -3.62 -0.60 5.49
C ASN A 54 -3.76 0.46 6.60
N LEU A 55 -4.98 0.92 6.89
CA LEU A 55 -5.24 1.90 7.96
C LEU A 55 -4.92 1.32 9.35
N LEU A 56 -5.29 0.06 9.60
CA LEU A 56 -5.00 -0.63 10.85
C LEU A 56 -3.49 -0.78 11.05
N ARG A 57 -2.76 -1.17 10.00
CA ARG A 57 -1.30 -1.28 10.01
C ARG A 57 -0.64 0.08 10.23
N ALA A 58 -1.12 1.12 9.55
CA ALA A 58 -0.64 2.49 9.73
C ALA A 58 -0.81 2.96 11.18
N MET A 59 -1.99 2.75 11.78
CA MET A 59 -2.25 3.09 13.18
C MET A 59 -1.34 2.33 14.14
N ARG A 60 -1.17 1.02 13.91
CA ARG A 60 -0.29 0.17 14.73
C ARG A 60 1.15 0.69 14.72
N VAL A 61 1.67 1.03 13.54
CA VAL A 61 3.03 1.58 13.38
C VAL A 61 3.14 2.95 14.07
N SER A 62 2.15 3.83 13.87
CA SER A 62 2.13 5.17 14.46
C SER A 62 2.17 5.12 15.98
N ILE A 63 1.31 4.29 16.59
CA ILE A 63 1.27 4.05 18.04
C ILE A 63 2.59 3.47 18.52
N THR A 64 3.11 2.44 17.83
CA THR A 64 4.36 1.77 18.22
C THR A 64 5.54 2.73 18.22
N ARG A 65 5.64 3.63 17.23
CA ARG A 65 6.70 4.63 17.13
C ARG A 65 6.58 5.70 18.21
N ARG A 66 5.37 6.22 18.43
CA ARG A 66 5.14 7.37 19.32
C ARG A 66 5.10 6.99 20.80
N PHE A 67 4.57 5.82 21.12
CA PHE A 67 4.40 5.33 22.49
C PHE A 67 5.25 4.10 22.75
N PHE A 68 6.49 4.05 22.25
CA PHE A 68 7.32 2.84 22.25
C PHE A 68 7.33 2.06 23.57
N HIS A 69 7.43 2.75 24.72
CA HIS A 69 7.46 2.14 26.05
C HIS A 69 6.10 1.74 26.62
N THR A 70 5.00 2.33 26.14
CA THR A 70 3.64 2.14 26.68
C THR A 70 2.66 1.68 25.61
N ARG A 71 3.14 1.26 24.45
CA ARG A 71 2.34 0.92 23.25
C ARG A 71 1.27 -0.12 23.55
N ASP A 72 1.56 -1.08 24.43
CA ASP A 72 0.64 -2.19 24.74
C ASP A 72 -0.67 -1.68 25.35
N LYS A 73 -0.66 -0.53 26.07
CA LYS A 73 -1.85 0.16 26.56
C LYS A 73 -2.83 0.52 25.43
N TYR A 74 -2.30 0.77 24.24
CA TYR A 74 -3.05 1.23 23.07
C TYR A 74 -3.22 0.15 22.02
N LEU A 75 -2.33 -0.85 21.95
CA LEU A 75 -2.37 -1.88 20.90
C LEU A 75 -3.33 -3.04 21.20
N ASN A 76 -3.67 -3.29 22.46
CA ASN A 76 -4.51 -4.44 22.85
C ASN A 76 -5.92 -4.38 22.24
N ASP A 77 -6.50 -3.19 22.15
CA ASP A 77 -7.84 -2.98 21.56
C ASP A 77 -7.75 -2.47 20.12
N LEU A 78 -6.57 -2.49 19.50
CA LEU A 78 -6.40 -1.97 18.15
C LEU A 78 -6.90 -2.98 17.13
N LYS A 79 -8.14 -2.76 16.68
CA LYS A 79 -8.83 -3.55 15.66
C LYS A 79 -9.65 -2.61 14.76
N ILE A 80 -10.04 -3.09 13.59
CA ILE A 80 -10.75 -2.25 12.62
C ILE A 80 -12.09 -1.74 13.14
N GLU A 81 -12.79 -2.53 13.97
CA GLU A 81 -14.10 -2.17 14.52
C GLU A 81 -14.02 -0.98 15.49
N ASN A 82 -12.82 -0.69 15.99
CA ASN A 82 -12.55 0.44 16.89
C ASN A 82 -11.94 1.64 16.16
N LEU A 83 -11.78 1.57 14.83
CA LEU A 83 -11.34 2.69 14.00
C LEU A 83 -12.57 3.35 13.36
N SER A 84 -12.58 4.67 13.38
CA SER A 84 -13.45 5.46 12.50
C SER A 84 -12.56 6.17 11.50
N TYR A 85 -12.93 6.18 10.23
CA TYR A 85 -12.13 6.84 9.22
C TYR A 85 -12.98 7.47 8.13
N GLU A 86 -12.44 8.52 7.54
CA GLU A 86 -13.02 9.20 6.37
C GLU A 86 -11.92 9.54 5.38
N LYS A 87 -12.30 9.62 4.10
CA LYS A 87 -11.41 10.00 3.01
C LYS A 87 -11.55 11.50 2.75
N PHE A 88 -10.43 12.20 2.65
CA PHE A 88 -10.45 13.57 2.15
C PHE A 88 -10.67 13.55 0.63
N GLU A 89 -11.61 14.37 0.17
CA GLU A 89 -12.10 14.37 -1.20
C GLU A 89 -10.95 14.37 -2.24
N SER A 90 -11.13 13.56 -3.29
CA SER A 90 -10.26 13.51 -4.48
C SER A 90 -8.78 13.20 -4.23
N THR A 91 -8.39 12.74 -3.04
CA THR A 91 -7.00 12.38 -2.71
C THR A 91 -6.91 10.98 -2.07
N ASN A 92 -5.69 10.44 -1.95
CA ASN A 92 -5.42 9.23 -1.16
C ASN A 92 -5.10 9.59 0.30
N THR A 93 -5.84 10.55 0.85
CA THR A 93 -5.67 11.04 2.22
C THR A 93 -6.82 10.53 3.07
N TYR A 94 -6.49 9.95 4.22
CA TYR A 94 -7.47 9.41 5.15
C TYR A 94 -7.25 10.00 6.53
N TYR A 95 -8.34 10.43 7.17
CA TYR A 95 -8.37 10.78 8.59
C TYR A 95 -8.87 9.58 9.37
N VAL A 96 -8.11 9.15 10.38
CA VAL A 96 -8.40 7.96 11.16
C VAL A 96 -8.44 8.33 12.64
N LYS A 97 -9.57 8.09 13.29
CA LYS A 97 -9.79 8.24 14.72
C LYS A 97 -9.67 6.91 15.44
N TYR A 98 -8.95 6.89 16.55
CA TYR A 98 -8.80 5.74 17.45
C TYR A 98 -8.61 6.21 18.89
N LYS A 99 -9.54 5.88 19.81
CA LYS A 99 -9.53 6.41 21.18
C LYS A 99 -9.39 7.94 21.17
N SER A 100 -8.42 8.49 21.90
CA SER A 100 -8.08 9.91 21.93
C SER A 100 -7.12 10.35 20.81
N PHE A 101 -6.99 9.59 19.72
CA PHE A 101 -6.10 9.93 18.61
C PHE A 101 -6.87 10.26 17.34
N ILE A 102 -6.42 11.28 16.62
CA ILE A 102 -6.82 11.56 15.24
C ILE A 102 -5.55 11.65 14.40
N VAL A 103 -5.49 10.87 13.34
CA VAL A 103 -4.30 10.79 12.50
C VAL A 103 -4.69 11.00 11.05
N ARG A 104 -3.98 11.91 10.38
CA ARG A 104 -4.04 12.05 8.93
C ARG A 104 -2.95 11.20 8.30
N TYR A 105 -3.33 10.33 7.38
CA TYR A 105 -2.45 9.50 6.57
C TYR A 105 -2.54 9.88 5.10
N ASP A 106 -1.40 10.17 4.48
CA ASP A 106 -1.33 10.45 3.04
C ASP A 106 -0.61 9.28 2.35
N PHE A 107 -1.30 8.60 1.44
CA PHE A 107 -0.75 7.51 0.66
C PHE A 107 -0.31 7.99 -0.74
N VAL A 108 0.82 7.46 -1.23
CA VAL A 108 1.35 7.80 -2.56
C VAL A 108 0.54 7.22 -3.71
N ARG A 109 -0.22 6.15 -3.44
CA ARG A 109 -1.06 5.41 -4.38
C ARG A 109 -2.34 4.99 -3.66
N ASP A 110 -3.28 4.44 -4.44
CA ASP A 110 -4.58 4.01 -3.94
C ASP A 110 -4.44 2.89 -2.88
N PRO A 111 -4.72 3.18 -1.59
CA PRO A 111 -4.57 2.20 -0.51
C PRO A 111 -5.67 1.13 -0.52
N GLU A 112 -6.70 1.25 -1.36
CA GLU A 112 -7.69 0.18 -1.54
C GLU A 112 -7.15 -0.94 -2.44
N ARG A 113 -6.16 -0.64 -3.30
CA ARG A 113 -5.62 -1.60 -4.27
C ARG A 113 -4.26 -2.15 -3.89
N PHE A 114 -3.45 -1.35 -3.22
CA PHE A 114 -2.06 -1.67 -2.93
C PHE A 114 -1.83 -1.83 -1.44
N VAL A 115 -1.01 -2.79 -1.04
CA VAL A 115 -0.53 -2.91 0.33
C VAL A 115 0.53 -1.84 0.56
N LEU A 116 0.23 -0.81 1.35
CA LEU A 116 1.06 0.38 1.48
C LEU A 116 1.12 0.89 2.92
N ALA A 117 2.26 1.47 3.28
CA ALA A 117 2.36 2.38 4.40
C ALA A 117 2.14 3.83 3.91
N PRO A 118 1.56 4.70 4.74
CA PRO A 118 1.44 6.12 4.41
C PRO A 118 2.83 6.75 4.26
N ALA A 119 2.98 7.64 3.28
CA ALA A 119 4.21 8.39 3.07
C ALA A 119 4.32 9.58 4.03
N TYR A 120 3.18 10.14 4.42
CA TYR A 120 3.10 11.21 5.41
C TYR A 120 2.05 10.91 6.47
N GLU A 121 2.33 11.35 7.69
CA GLU A 121 1.50 11.16 8.87
C GLU A 121 1.49 12.44 9.70
N LYS A 122 0.29 12.91 10.06
CA LYS A 122 0.11 13.91 11.12
C LYS A 122 -0.73 13.30 12.25
N PHE A 123 -0.07 13.05 13.38
CA PHE A 123 -0.68 12.41 14.55
C PHE A 123 -1.05 13.45 15.61
N LEU A 124 -2.33 13.51 15.97
CA LEU A 124 -2.86 14.39 17.00
C LEU A 124 -3.42 13.57 18.17
N ILE A 125 -3.26 14.11 19.37
CA ILE A 125 -3.83 13.56 20.60
C ILE A 125 -4.89 14.57 21.05
N MET A 126 -6.14 14.12 21.11
CA MET A 126 -7.24 14.85 21.71
C MET A 126 -7.03 14.87 23.23
N ASP A 127 -7.18 16.04 23.84
CA ASP A 127 -7.24 16.12 25.29
C ASP A 127 -8.57 15.55 25.82
N GLU A 128 -8.65 15.36 27.14
CA GLU A 128 -9.82 14.76 27.79
C GLU A 128 -11.08 15.65 27.73
N ASN A 129 -10.92 16.95 27.48
CA ASN A 129 -12.00 17.93 27.44
C ASN A 129 -12.45 18.27 26.01
N PHE A 130 -11.75 17.78 24.99
CA PHE A 130 -11.95 18.13 23.59
C PHE A 130 -13.39 17.87 23.13
N ASP A 131 -13.96 16.73 23.52
CA ASP A 131 -15.34 16.39 23.16
C ASP A 131 -16.36 17.30 23.90
N ALA A 132 -16.04 17.80 25.10
CA ALA A 132 -16.92 18.71 25.85
C ALA A 132 -16.90 20.13 25.26
N ASP A 133 -15.74 20.60 24.80
CA ASP A 133 -15.55 21.96 24.27
C ASP A 133 -16.05 22.13 22.81
N HIS A 134 -16.37 21.03 22.13
CA HIS A 134 -16.72 21.03 20.70
C HIS A 134 -18.07 20.38 20.36
N GLN A 135 -18.86 19.96 21.35
CA GLN A 135 -20.21 19.42 21.14
C GLN A 135 -21.25 20.49 20.73
N ASP A 136 -21.00 21.77 20.98
CA ASP A 136 -21.95 22.87 20.72
C ASP A 136 -21.68 23.67 19.44
N GLN A 137 -20.73 23.24 18.59
CA GLN A 137 -20.52 23.90 17.29
C GLN A 137 -21.40 23.23 16.24
N PRO A 138 -22.47 23.89 15.75
CA PRO A 138 -23.20 23.38 14.60
C PRO A 138 -22.22 23.24 13.44
N ALA A 139 -22.25 22.09 12.77
CA ALA A 139 -21.53 21.90 11.51
C ALA A 139 -21.96 23.03 10.57
N ASN A 140 -21.07 23.99 10.33
CA ASN A 140 -21.38 25.10 9.45
C ASN A 140 -21.62 24.53 8.03
N PRO A 141 -22.71 24.94 7.35
CA PRO A 141 -23.04 24.46 6.01
C PRO A 141 -22.02 24.90 4.95
#